data_AF-A0A7S4V5X3-F1
#
_entry.id   AF-A0A7S4V5X3-F1
#
_cell.length_a   1.000
_cell.length_b   1.000
_cell.length_c   1.000
_cell.angle_alpha   90.00
_cell.angle_beta   90.00
_cell.angle_gamma   90.00
#
_symmetry.space_group_name_H-M   'P 1'
#
loop_
_entity.id
_entity.type
_entity.pdbx_description
1 polymer ?
#
loop_
_entity_poly.entity_id
_entity_poly.type
_entity_poly.pdbx_seq_one_letter_code
_entity_poly.pdbx_strand_id
1 'polypeptide(L)'
;LFENGHCFFLSTTSSIEKNSKKVTLYLKPSKRFLQELSGQRPKTPATKLFANWCATCETDKTMRSRFKCMASVRNIEKHNLGMVKSYNGKPVLVTESGCAKWGVTEDGGVNYLEMSANVHAWSFMAKKGFVSLIPKFQEISLDVGITIEAKDDDEMPECILAAVCMNSMDCMNVPSIPTSLRSRPTPVECRTR
;
A
#
# COMPACT_ATOMS: atom_id res chain seq x y z
N LEU A 1 8.84 -9.94 11.31
CA LEU A 1 8.28 -8.58 11.56
C LEU A 1 6.76 -8.49 11.38
N PHE A 2 6.07 -9.47 10.78
CA PHE A 2 4.63 -9.36 10.45
C PHE A 2 3.72 -10.45 11.04
N GLU A 3 4.15 -11.14 12.10
CA GLU A 3 3.39 -12.27 12.70
C GLU A 3 2.32 -11.86 13.72
N ASN A 4 2.23 -10.59 14.11
CA ASN A 4 1.26 -10.13 15.09
C ASN A 4 0.05 -9.51 14.38
N GLY A 5 -1.12 -10.15 14.50
CA GLY A 5 -2.40 -9.89 13.80
C GLY A 5 -3.03 -8.49 13.89
N HIS A 6 -2.27 -7.46 13.55
CA HIS A 6 -2.67 -6.05 13.48
C HIS A 6 -2.79 -5.54 12.04
N CYS A 7 -2.54 -6.39 11.03
CA CYS A 7 -2.67 -6.03 9.63
C CYS A 7 -4.16 -5.95 9.24
N PHE A 8 -4.60 -4.81 8.69
CA PHE A 8 -5.98 -4.63 8.26
C PHE A 8 -6.34 -5.45 7.02
N PHE A 9 -5.36 -5.82 6.20
CA PHE A 9 -5.54 -6.57 4.96
C PHE A 9 -4.85 -7.93 5.01
N LEU A 10 -5.55 -8.99 4.58
CA LEU A 10 -5.09 -10.39 4.70
C LEU A 10 -4.39 -10.93 3.45
N SER A 11 -4.64 -10.31 2.30
CA SER A 11 -4.03 -10.71 1.03
C SER A 11 -3.77 -9.48 0.21
N THR A 12 -2.62 -9.47 -0.45
CA THR A 12 -2.12 -8.32 -1.18
C THR A 12 -1.54 -8.80 -2.50
N THR A 13 -2.01 -8.24 -3.62
CA THR A 13 -1.31 -8.41 -4.91
C THR A 13 -0.78 -7.07 -5.37
N SER A 14 0.40 -7.08 -5.98
CA SER A 14 1.09 -5.89 -6.45
C SER A 14 1.28 -5.95 -7.95
N SER A 15 0.96 -4.87 -8.65
CA SER A 15 1.30 -4.69 -10.06
C SER A 15 2.22 -3.48 -10.21
N ILE A 16 3.27 -3.65 -11.02
CA ILE A 16 4.19 -2.59 -11.40
C ILE A 16 4.05 -2.40 -12.91
N GLU A 17 3.43 -1.30 -13.32
CA GLU A 17 3.25 -1.02 -14.73
C GLU A 17 4.48 -0.28 -15.28
N LYS A 18 5.25 -0.94 -16.16
CA LYS A 18 6.54 -0.44 -16.67
C LYS A 18 6.47 0.91 -17.35
N ASN A 19 5.40 1.14 -18.12
CA ASN A 19 5.22 2.37 -18.90
C ASN A 19 4.65 3.52 -18.06
N SER A 20 3.97 3.22 -16.96
CA SER A 20 3.26 4.19 -16.10
C SER A 20 4.06 4.55 -14.83
N LYS A 21 5.11 3.79 -14.48
CA LYS A 21 5.91 3.97 -13.24
C LYS A 21 5.03 4.16 -12.00
N LYS A 22 3.89 3.46 -11.99
CA LYS A 22 2.91 3.39 -10.90
C LYS A 22 3.06 2.02 -10.24
N VAL A 23 3.21 2.02 -8.92
CA VAL A 23 3.11 0.81 -8.11
C VAL A 23 1.70 0.76 -7.55
N THR A 24 0.97 -0.32 -7.83
CA THR A 24 -0.41 -0.50 -7.38
C THR A 24 -0.50 -1.76 -6.53
N LEU A 25 -1.06 -1.63 -5.33
CA LEU A 25 -1.34 -2.70 -4.38
C LEU A 25 -2.86 -2.90 -4.30
N TYR A 26 -3.34 -4.10 -4.56
CA TYR A 26 -4.72 -4.49 -4.30
C TYR A 26 -4.78 -5.25 -3.00
N LEU A 27 -5.58 -4.76 -2.07
CA LEU A 27 -5.62 -5.22 -0.70
C LEU A 27 -7.00 -5.80 -0.38
N LYS A 28 -7.02 -7.05 0.09
CA LYS A 28 -8.24 -7.72 0.56
C LYS A 28 -8.44 -7.43 2.05
N PRO A 29 -9.53 -6.77 2.45
CA PRO A 29 -9.76 -6.39 3.84
C PRO A 29 -9.95 -7.63 4.71
N SER A 30 -9.45 -7.56 5.93
CA SER A 30 -9.67 -8.59 6.94
C SER A 30 -11.11 -8.57 7.44
N LYS A 31 -11.60 -9.72 7.93
CA LYS A 31 -12.95 -9.80 8.55
C LYS A 31 -13.09 -8.81 9.71
N ARG A 32 -12.05 -8.67 10.53
CA ARG A 32 -11.99 -7.70 11.63
C ARG A 32 -12.21 -6.27 11.12
N PHE A 33 -11.46 -5.86 10.09
CA PHE A 33 -11.56 -4.52 9.53
C PHE A 33 -12.97 -4.25 8.95
N LEU A 34 -13.57 -5.22 8.25
CA LEU A 34 -14.94 -5.11 7.75
C LEU A 34 -15.97 -4.98 8.89
N GLN A 35 -15.78 -5.70 9.99
CA GLN A 35 -16.64 -5.58 11.18
C GLN A 35 -16.54 -4.20 11.84
N GLU A 36 -15.34 -3.62 11.89
CA GLU A 36 -15.14 -2.27 12.43
C GLU A 36 -15.77 -1.18 11.52
N LEU A 37 -15.67 -1.34 10.20
CA LEU A 37 -16.31 -0.44 9.24
C LEU A 37 -17.84 -0.54 9.26
N SER A 38 -18.40 -1.75 9.32
CA SER A 38 -19.85 -2.00 9.36
C SER A 38 -20.52 -1.67 10.69
N GLY A 39 -19.74 -1.32 11.73
CA GLY A 39 -20.26 -1.00 13.06
C GLY A 39 -20.58 -2.23 13.92
N GLN A 40 -20.31 -3.44 13.43
CA GLN A 40 -20.40 -4.68 14.22
C GLN A 40 -19.36 -4.74 15.35
N ARG A 41 -18.31 -3.91 15.27
CA ARG A 41 -17.27 -3.77 16.27
C ARG A 41 -16.87 -2.29 16.45
N PRO A 42 -16.44 -1.87 17.66
CA PRO A 42 -15.84 -0.56 17.86
C PRO A 42 -14.61 -0.35 16.96
N LYS A 43 -14.54 0.81 16.30
CA LYS A 43 -13.38 1.20 15.47
C LYS A 43 -12.16 1.51 16.34
N THR A 44 -11.02 0.94 16.00
CA THR A 44 -9.73 1.35 16.57
C THR A 44 -9.30 2.75 16.09
N PRO A 45 -8.38 3.44 16.79
CA PRO A 45 -7.77 4.69 16.31
C PRO A 45 -7.26 4.57 14.87
N ALA A 46 -6.49 3.53 14.58
CA ALA A 46 -5.95 3.28 13.23
C ALA A 46 -7.04 3.05 12.17
N THR A 47 -8.17 2.40 12.51
CA THR A 47 -9.31 2.26 11.59
C THR A 47 -10.00 3.59 11.32
N LYS A 48 -10.14 4.45 12.35
CA LYS A 48 -10.69 5.80 12.18
C LYS A 48 -9.76 6.65 11.30
N LEU A 49 -8.47 6.64 11.58
CA LEU A 49 -7.44 7.34 10.81
C LEU A 49 -7.45 6.89 9.35
N PHE A 50 -7.49 5.57 9.11
CA PHE A 50 -7.57 5.01 7.77
C PHE A 50 -8.85 5.45 7.02
N ALA A 51 -10.01 5.35 7.67
CA ALA A 51 -11.27 5.77 7.06
C ALA A 51 -11.28 7.27 6.73
N ASN A 52 -10.75 8.11 7.63
CA ASN A 52 -10.61 9.55 7.42
C ASN A 52 -9.66 9.85 6.25
N TRP A 53 -8.52 9.17 6.19
CA TRP A 53 -7.55 9.31 5.11
C TRP A 53 -8.18 8.95 3.75
N CYS A 54 -8.90 7.83 3.66
CA CYS A 54 -9.61 7.46 2.43
C CYS A 54 -10.66 8.49 2.00
N ALA A 55 -11.33 9.14 2.95
CA ALA A 55 -12.35 10.15 2.66
C ALA A 55 -11.78 11.48 2.17
N THR A 56 -10.54 11.82 2.56
CA THR A 56 -10.01 13.18 2.40
C THR A 56 -8.70 13.26 1.60
N CYS A 57 -8.02 12.13 1.33
CA CYS A 57 -6.70 12.17 0.70
C CYS A 57 -6.70 12.82 -0.69
N GLU A 58 -7.82 12.81 -1.44
CA GLU A 58 -7.89 13.44 -2.77
C GLU A 58 -7.96 14.96 -2.73
N THR A 59 -8.48 15.55 -1.66
CA THR A 59 -8.68 17.00 -1.53
C THR A 59 -7.73 17.64 -0.52
N ASP A 60 -7.31 16.90 0.52
CA ASP A 60 -6.40 17.36 1.57
C ASP A 60 -4.97 16.82 1.34
N LYS A 61 -4.07 17.73 0.94
CA LYS A 61 -2.64 17.43 0.76
C LYS A 61 -1.95 17.04 2.07
N THR A 62 -2.31 17.66 3.18
CA THR A 62 -1.76 17.37 4.50
C THR A 62 -2.12 15.94 4.89
N MET A 63 -3.38 15.53 4.71
CA MET A 63 -3.78 14.14 4.94
C MET A 63 -3.09 13.17 3.97
N ARG A 64 -3.05 13.49 2.68
CA ARG A 64 -2.37 12.66 1.67
C ARG A 64 -0.90 12.40 2.02
N SER A 65 -0.20 13.43 2.51
CA SER A 65 1.21 13.35 2.90
C SER A 65 1.50 12.40 4.05
N ARG A 66 0.48 12.01 4.83
CA ARG A 66 0.62 11.05 5.94
C ARG A 66 0.82 9.61 5.47
N PHE A 67 0.62 9.31 4.19
CA PHE A 67 0.83 7.97 3.66
C PHE A 67 2.32 7.60 3.60
N LYS A 68 2.71 6.55 4.34
CA LYS A 68 4.08 6.07 4.44
C LYS A 68 4.20 4.65 3.92
N CYS A 69 5.33 4.36 3.29
CA CYS A 69 5.70 3.04 2.84
C CYS A 69 7.06 2.65 3.44
N MET A 70 7.20 1.41 3.85
CA MET A 70 8.44 0.82 4.32
C MET A 70 8.80 -0.31 3.39
N ALA A 71 10.03 -0.33 2.90
CA ALA A 71 10.55 -1.40 2.07
C ALA A 71 11.76 -2.03 2.77
N SER A 72 11.73 -3.35 2.96
CA SER A 72 12.81 -4.12 3.57
C SER A 72 13.19 -5.30 2.70
N VAL A 73 14.42 -5.31 2.20
CA VAL A 73 15.03 -6.45 1.53
C VAL A 73 15.55 -7.40 2.61
N ARG A 74 14.96 -8.60 2.73
CA ARG A 74 15.33 -9.61 3.74
C ARG A 74 16.72 -10.16 3.51
N ASN A 75 17.07 -10.44 2.25
CA ASN A 75 18.35 -11.02 1.86
C ASN A 75 19.36 -9.96 1.40
N ILE A 76 19.33 -8.77 2.01
CA ILE A 76 20.11 -7.61 1.57
C ILE A 76 21.62 -7.87 1.53
N GLU A 77 22.14 -8.69 2.44
CA GLU A 77 23.56 -9.01 2.53
C GLU A 77 24.08 -9.84 1.34
N LYS A 78 23.19 -10.54 0.63
CA LYS A 78 23.55 -11.30 -0.59
C LYS A 78 23.71 -10.40 -1.81
N HIS A 79 23.36 -9.11 -1.68
CA HIS A 79 23.23 -8.19 -2.80
C HIS A 79 24.04 -6.92 -2.55
N ASN A 80 24.89 -6.52 -3.49
CA ASN A 80 25.59 -5.23 -3.41
C ASN A 80 24.61 -4.06 -3.68
N LEU A 81 23.86 -3.65 -2.67
CA LEU A 81 22.78 -2.68 -2.75
C LEU A 81 23.16 -1.27 -2.27
N GLY A 82 24.45 -1.01 -2.01
CA GLY A 82 25.01 0.31 -1.73
C GLY A 82 24.15 1.16 -0.78
N MET A 83 23.64 2.29 -1.28
CA MET A 83 22.78 3.21 -0.55
C MET A 83 21.48 2.56 -0.02
N VAL A 84 20.88 1.61 -0.73
CA VAL A 84 19.64 0.95 -0.26
C VAL A 84 19.89 0.20 1.06
N LYS A 85 21.12 -0.29 1.30
CA LYS A 85 21.48 -0.94 2.56
C LYS A 85 21.34 -0.02 3.77
N SER A 86 21.73 1.26 3.66
CA SER A 86 21.58 2.22 4.76
C SER A 86 20.14 2.67 5.02
N TYR A 87 19.22 2.40 4.09
CA TYR A 87 17.80 2.75 4.18
C TYR A 87 16.87 1.53 4.30
N ASN A 88 17.42 0.33 4.44
CA ASN A 88 16.64 -0.90 4.48
C ASN A 88 15.71 -0.94 5.69
N GLY A 89 14.41 -1.13 5.45
CA GLY A 89 13.39 -1.14 6.50
C GLY A 89 13.09 0.22 7.13
N LYS A 90 13.71 1.32 6.65
CA LYS A 90 13.33 2.67 7.09
C LYS A 90 12.06 3.12 6.36
N PRO A 91 11.16 3.84 7.03
CA PRO A 91 10.02 4.44 6.35
C PRO A 91 10.51 5.43 5.30
N VAL A 92 10.16 5.15 4.05
CA VAL A 92 10.34 6.07 2.93
C VAL A 92 9.03 6.84 2.81
N LEU A 93 9.14 8.16 2.88
CA LEU A 93 8.00 9.02 2.63
C LEU A 93 7.56 8.81 1.18
N VAL A 94 6.40 8.18 1.01
CA VAL A 94 5.63 8.19 -0.25
C VAL A 94 4.75 9.43 -0.20
N THR A 95 5.36 10.55 0.15
CA THR A 95 4.70 11.83 0.31
C THR A 95 4.13 12.26 -1.04
N GLU A 96 2.86 12.65 -1.03
CA GLU A 96 2.10 13.20 -2.15
C GLU A 96 1.71 12.25 -3.29
N SER A 97 2.39 11.10 -3.41
CA SER A 97 2.17 10.18 -4.54
C SER A 97 1.13 9.09 -4.30
N GLY A 98 0.67 8.96 -3.04
CA GLY A 98 -0.32 7.98 -2.60
C GLY A 98 -1.75 8.34 -3.02
N CYS A 99 -2.46 7.43 -3.65
CA CYS A 99 -3.90 7.49 -3.90
C CYS A 99 -4.52 6.15 -3.52
N ALA A 100 -5.72 6.15 -2.93
CA ALA A 100 -6.49 4.93 -2.74
C ALA A 100 -7.87 5.03 -3.38
N LYS A 101 -8.31 3.90 -3.93
CA LYS A 101 -9.65 3.68 -4.47
C LYS A 101 -10.18 2.38 -3.90
N TRP A 102 -11.48 2.27 -3.74
CA TRP A 102 -12.14 1.04 -3.32
C TRP A 102 -13.09 0.57 -4.42
N GLY A 103 -13.37 -0.74 -4.44
CA GLY A 103 -14.27 -1.33 -5.42
C GLY A 103 -14.74 -2.72 -4.98
N VAL A 104 -15.65 -3.29 -5.77
CA VAL A 104 -16.15 -4.66 -5.63
C VAL A 104 -15.85 -5.40 -6.92
N THR A 105 -15.43 -6.66 -6.83
CA THR A 105 -15.25 -7.52 -8.02
C THR A 105 -16.56 -7.69 -8.80
N GLU A 106 -16.47 -8.00 -10.09
CA GLU A 106 -17.63 -8.10 -11.01
C GLU A 106 -18.68 -9.14 -10.57
N ASP A 107 -18.25 -10.19 -9.87
CA ASP A 107 -19.12 -11.22 -9.27
C ASP A 107 -19.77 -10.77 -7.94
N GLY A 108 -19.53 -9.53 -7.50
CA GLY A 108 -19.99 -8.99 -6.22
C GLY A 108 -19.30 -9.60 -4.99
N GLY A 109 -18.33 -10.50 -5.19
CA GLY A 109 -17.84 -11.39 -4.14
C GLY A 109 -16.77 -10.79 -3.23
N VAL A 110 -15.99 -9.80 -3.69
CA VAL A 110 -14.82 -9.29 -2.97
C VAL A 110 -14.72 -7.78 -3.01
N ASN A 111 -14.78 -7.17 -1.83
CA ASN A 111 -14.37 -5.78 -1.62
C ASN A 111 -12.85 -5.69 -1.70
N TYR A 112 -12.31 -4.76 -2.49
CA TYR A 112 -10.88 -4.50 -2.58
C TYR A 112 -10.57 -3.02 -2.39
N LEU A 113 -9.35 -2.76 -1.92
CA LEU A 113 -8.75 -1.43 -1.91
C LEU A 113 -7.57 -1.43 -2.89
N GLU A 114 -7.63 -0.58 -3.91
CA GLU A 114 -6.51 -0.24 -4.77
C GLU A 114 -5.73 0.91 -4.11
N MET A 115 -4.51 0.67 -3.68
CA MET A 115 -3.60 1.71 -3.23
C MET A 115 -2.49 1.88 -4.25
N SER A 116 -2.16 3.11 -4.61
CA SER A 116 -1.16 3.37 -5.62
C SER A 116 -0.21 4.48 -5.25
N ALA A 117 1.04 4.32 -5.68
CA ALA A 117 2.11 5.29 -5.49
C ALA A 117 2.71 5.67 -6.84
N ASN A 118 2.75 6.96 -7.14
CA ASN A 118 3.44 7.49 -8.32
C ASN A 118 4.93 7.70 -8.03
N VAL A 119 5.78 6.86 -8.63
CA VAL A 119 7.25 6.92 -8.44
C VAL A 119 7.84 8.25 -8.93
N HIS A 120 7.18 8.98 -9.84
CA HIS A 120 7.64 10.30 -10.28
C HIS A 120 7.59 11.36 -9.17
N ALA A 121 6.69 11.23 -8.21
CA ALA A 121 6.58 12.15 -7.09
C ALA A 121 7.51 11.76 -5.92
N TRP A 122 8.25 10.65 -6.03
CA TRP A 122 9.21 10.25 -5.00
C TRP A 122 10.43 11.16 -4.95
N SER A 123 11.04 11.26 -3.77
CA SER A 123 12.31 11.96 -3.60
C SER A 123 13.41 11.34 -4.48
N PHE A 124 14.44 12.12 -4.80
CA PHE A 124 15.55 11.65 -5.62
C PHE A 124 16.20 10.37 -5.07
N MET A 125 16.35 10.30 -3.73
CA MET A 125 16.93 9.12 -3.07
C MET A 125 16.03 7.90 -3.18
N ALA A 126 14.72 8.06 -3.02
CA ALA A 126 13.76 6.97 -3.17
C ALA A 126 13.74 6.44 -4.62
N LYS A 127 13.78 7.33 -5.62
CA LYS A 127 13.90 6.95 -7.04
C LYS A 127 15.19 6.18 -7.31
N LYS A 128 16.34 6.69 -6.83
CA LYS A 128 17.65 6.06 -7.04
C LYS A 128 17.70 4.67 -6.39
N GLY A 129 17.17 4.53 -5.18
CA GLY A 129 17.04 3.25 -4.50
C GLY A 129 16.16 2.27 -5.28
N PHE A 130 14.98 2.70 -5.71
CA PHE A 130 14.07 1.87 -6.51
C PHE A 130 14.69 1.40 -7.82
N VAL A 131 15.31 2.31 -8.58
CA VAL A 131 15.99 1.96 -9.85
C VAL A 131 17.12 0.95 -9.64
N SER A 132 17.85 1.02 -8.51
CA SER A 132 18.88 0.04 -8.18
C SER A 132 18.35 -1.35 -7.78
N LEU A 133 17.08 -1.43 -7.36
CA LEU A 133 16.40 -2.68 -7.00
C LEU A 133 15.78 -3.39 -8.21
N ILE A 134 15.32 -2.65 -9.22
CA ILE A 134 14.68 -3.20 -10.44
C ILE A 134 15.45 -4.39 -11.05
N PRO A 135 16.77 -4.30 -11.32
CA PRO A 135 17.50 -5.41 -11.95
C PRO A 135 17.66 -6.64 -11.04
N LYS A 136 17.40 -6.51 -9.73
CA LYS A 136 17.57 -7.56 -8.73
C LYS A 136 16.24 -8.13 -8.23
N PHE A 137 15.10 -7.68 -8.75
CA PHE A 137 13.77 -8.10 -8.29
C PHE A 137 13.54 -9.61 -8.32
N GLN A 138 14.18 -10.33 -9.25
CA GLN A 138 14.09 -11.80 -9.34
C GLN A 138 14.89 -12.53 -8.25
N GLU A 139 15.85 -11.86 -7.62
CA GLU A 139 16.78 -12.47 -6.66
C GLU A 139 16.58 -11.95 -5.22
N ILE A 140 15.85 -10.85 -5.05
CA ILE A 140 15.59 -10.27 -3.73
C ILE A 140 14.26 -10.76 -3.14
N SER A 141 14.24 -10.85 -1.82
CA SER A 141 13.03 -11.00 -1.01
C SER A 141 12.70 -9.65 -0.40
N LEU A 142 11.66 -8.99 -0.93
CA LEU A 142 11.28 -7.62 -0.59
C LEU A 142 9.97 -7.62 0.21
N ASP A 143 10.02 -7.19 1.46
CA ASP A 143 8.84 -6.85 2.24
C ASP A 143 8.47 -5.38 2.03
N VAL A 144 7.21 -5.11 1.74
CA VAL A 144 6.66 -3.75 1.66
C VAL A 144 5.52 -3.61 2.64
N GLY A 145 5.65 -2.70 3.60
CA GLY A 145 4.61 -2.32 4.54
C GLY A 145 4.08 -0.93 4.24
N ILE A 146 2.79 -0.70 4.44
CA ILE A 146 2.17 0.62 4.30
C ILE A 146 1.48 1.03 5.60
N THR A 147 1.55 2.32 5.92
CA THR A 147 0.90 2.91 7.10
C THR A 147 0.41 4.32 6.79
N ILE A 148 -0.48 4.84 7.63
CA ILE A 148 -0.81 6.27 7.67
C ILE A 148 -0.23 6.80 8.97
N GLU A 149 0.55 7.87 8.86
CA GLU A 149 1.15 8.57 9.98
C GLU A 149 0.08 9.18 10.88
N ALA A 150 0.07 8.78 12.15
CA ALA A 150 -0.67 9.48 13.20
C ALA A 150 0.09 10.76 13.58
N LYS A 151 -0.64 11.86 13.74
CA LYS A 151 -0.09 13.14 14.22
C LYS A 151 -0.66 13.55 15.57
N ASP A 152 -1.87 13.10 15.87
CA ASP A 152 -2.59 13.45 17.09
C ASP A 152 -2.69 12.24 18.04
N ASP A 153 -2.77 12.48 19.35
CA ASP A 153 -2.77 11.42 20.37
C ASP A 153 -3.99 10.49 20.23
N ASP A 154 -5.12 10.98 19.72
CA ASP A 154 -6.33 10.19 19.49
C ASP A 154 -6.24 9.31 18.24
N GLU A 155 -5.27 9.58 17.36
CA GLU A 155 -4.94 8.76 16.20
C GLU A 155 -3.97 7.62 16.55
N MET A 156 -3.34 7.67 17.73
CA MET A 156 -2.37 6.67 18.18
C MET A 156 -3.02 5.44 18.84
N PRO A 157 -2.39 4.25 18.74
CA PRO A 157 -1.20 3.96 17.93
C PRO A 157 -1.53 3.82 16.44
N GLU A 158 -0.66 4.34 15.57
CA GLU A 158 -0.70 4.00 14.14
C GLU A 158 -0.38 2.51 13.94
N CYS A 159 -0.97 1.90 12.90
CA CYS A 159 -0.82 0.47 12.62
C CYS A 159 -0.46 0.23 11.16
N ILE A 160 0.31 -0.84 10.91
CA ILE A 160 0.55 -1.32 9.54
C ILE A 160 -0.80 -1.70 8.92
N LEU A 161 -1.15 -1.01 7.83
CA LEU A 161 -2.40 -1.25 7.13
C LEU A 161 -2.30 -2.55 6.36
N ALA A 162 -1.29 -2.64 5.50
CA ALA A 162 -0.99 -3.82 4.71
C ALA A 162 0.51 -4.08 4.67
N ALA A 163 0.86 -5.35 4.50
CA ALA A 163 2.21 -5.79 4.22
C ALA A 163 2.18 -6.80 3.07
N VAL A 164 3.11 -6.67 2.14
CA VAL A 164 3.31 -7.56 1.00
C VAL A 164 4.71 -8.13 1.09
N CYS A 165 4.84 -9.45 1.01
CA CYS A 165 6.13 -10.10 0.77
C CYS A 165 6.23 -10.43 -0.71
N MET A 166 7.16 -9.80 -1.40
CA MET A 166 7.44 -10.00 -2.80
C MET A 166 8.75 -10.76 -2.93
N ASN A 167 8.65 -12.03 -3.36
CA ASN A 167 9.82 -12.88 -3.60
C ASN A 167 9.95 -13.09 -5.10
N SER A 168 11.18 -12.95 -5.61
CA SER A 168 11.53 -13.32 -6.98
C SER A 168 10.58 -12.76 -8.03
N MET A 169 10.32 -11.45 -7.97
CA MET A 169 9.43 -10.79 -8.90
C MET A 169 10.05 -10.75 -10.29
N ASP A 170 9.41 -11.39 -11.25
CA ASP A 170 9.70 -11.16 -12.66
C ASP A 170 8.99 -9.88 -13.12
N CYS A 171 9.73 -8.78 -13.20
CA CYS A 171 9.19 -7.53 -13.70
C CYS A 171 8.79 -7.65 -15.18
N MET A 172 9.31 -8.61 -15.96
CA MET A 172 8.89 -8.88 -17.35
C MET A 172 7.54 -9.60 -17.42
N ASN A 173 7.23 -10.42 -16.43
CA ASN A 173 6.00 -11.19 -16.33
C ASN A 173 5.23 -10.81 -15.06
N VAL A 174 4.94 -9.51 -14.89
CA VAL A 174 4.00 -9.07 -13.86
C VAL A 174 2.64 -9.66 -14.26
N PRO A 175 2.00 -10.49 -13.40
CA PRO A 175 0.66 -10.98 -13.69
C PRO A 175 -0.23 -9.79 -14.00
N SER A 176 -0.74 -9.76 -15.22
CA SER A 176 -1.72 -8.75 -15.60
C SER A 176 -2.85 -8.83 -14.58
N ILE A 177 -3.29 -7.68 -14.06
CA ILE A 177 -4.31 -7.59 -13.00
C ILE A 177 -5.39 -8.63 -13.28
N PRO A 178 -5.75 -9.53 -12.34
CA PRO A 178 -6.83 -10.49 -12.58
C PRO A 178 -8.03 -9.72 -13.13
N THR A 179 -8.61 -10.15 -14.24
CA THR A 179 -9.67 -9.37 -14.93
C THR A 179 -10.82 -9.03 -13.99
N SER A 180 -11.10 -9.92 -13.03
CA SER A 180 -12.06 -9.72 -11.93
C SER A 180 -11.79 -8.52 -11.02
N LEU A 181 -10.56 -8.01 -10.97
CA LEU A 181 -10.12 -6.84 -10.21
C LEU A 181 -9.92 -5.60 -11.11
N ARG A 182 -10.10 -5.70 -12.44
CA ARG A 182 -9.93 -4.59 -13.40
C ARG A 182 -11.16 -3.71 -13.56
N SER A 183 -12.19 -3.89 -12.75
CA SER A 183 -13.33 -2.97 -12.79
C SER A 183 -12.80 -1.56 -12.52
N ARG A 184 -12.93 -0.67 -13.52
CA ARG A 184 -12.92 0.77 -13.25
C ARG A 184 -13.89 0.98 -12.08
N PRO A 185 -13.61 1.88 -11.12
CA PRO A 185 -14.66 2.32 -10.22
C PRO A 185 -15.82 2.71 -11.13
N THR A 186 -16.94 2.00 -11.05
CA THR A 186 -18.18 2.59 -11.48
C THR A 186 -18.24 3.90 -10.69
N PRO A 187 -18.49 5.05 -11.32
CA PRO A 187 -18.80 6.25 -10.58
C PRO A 187 -20.01 5.87 -9.72
N VAL A 188 -19.76 5.54 -8.45
CA VAL A 188 -20.83 5.50 -7.49
C VAL A 188 -21.14 6.98 -7.34
N GLU A 189 -22.17 7.45 -8.05
CA GLU A 189 -22.82 8.71 -7.74
C GLU A 189 -22.91 8.75 -6.21
N CYS A 190 -22.19 9.69 -5.63
CA CYS A 190 -22.29 10.00 -4.22
C CYS A 190 -23.73 10.49 -4.01
N ARG A 191 -24.66 9.56 -3.77
CA ARG A 191 -26.00 9.90 -3.33
C ARG A 191 -25.85 10.35 -1.90
N THR A 192 -25.68 11.64 -1.74
CA THR A 192 -26.07 12.38 -0.55
C THR A 192 -27.44 11.88 -0.09
N ARG A 193 -27.48 11.30 1.11
CA ARG A 193 -28.67 11.29 1.97
C ARG A 193 -28.31 11.99 3.25
#